data_AF-A0A285ELG8-F1
#
_entry.id   AF-A0A285ELG8-F1
#
_cell.length_a   1.000
_cell.length_b   1.000
_cell.length_c   1.000
_cell.angle_alpha   90.00
_cell.angle_beta   90.00
_cell.angle_gamma   90.00
#
_symmetry.space_group_name_H-M   'P 1'
#
loop_
_entity.id
_entity.type
_entity.pdbx_description
1 polymer ?
#
loop_
_entity_poly.entity_id
_entity_poly.type
_entity_poly.pdbx_seq_one_letter_code
_entity_poly.pdbx_strand_id
1 'polypeptide(L)'
;MVVRAAGGALWRTAGDGGIETAVVHRPRYDDWSLPKGKLGAGEHPLIAAVREVVEETGLDVIAGRRSVRTEYEVAEGPKRVDYWLMRVVGGEFSANDEVDELRWLSLDGAAALVSHEPDRAVLADLGRSGVPREPSLLLVRHGRAGNKSDWHGADDERPLDSKGRRQARRLAEVLPLFAPTAVLSARRTRCRETVEPLAEHLGLAVEDCPELGEEEFAADPQAGLAVVERLLAPRGEPCVTVVCSQGGAIPSVLLSLGVRWPGVAGRLDPPAAKGSTWALGGRPGELAADYYRDFDPDSEDGGAVGPR
;
A
#
# COMPACT_ATOMS: atom_id res chain seq x y z
N MET A 1 2.03 -8.85 -25.97
CA MET A 1 2.40 -7.86 -24.93
C MET A 1 1.30 -7.90 -23.88
N VAL A 2 1.60 -7.95 -22.58
CA VAL A 2 0.56 -8.04 -21.54
C VAL A 2 -0.12 -6.67 -21.36
N VAL A 3 -1.44 -6.62 -21.38
CA VAL A 3 -2.21 -5.42 -21.05
C VAL A 3 -2.28 -5.28 -19.53
N ARG A 4 -1.69 -4.21 -18.98
CA ARG A 4 -1.71 -3.95 -17.54
C ARG A 4 -2.86 -3.01 -17.17
N ALA A 5 -3.60 -3.37 -16.14
CA ALA A 5 -4.68 -2.59 -15.57
C ALA A 5 -4.64 -2.64 -14.04
N ALA A 6 -5.35 -1.73 -13.40
CA ALA A 6 -5.50 -1.72 -11.95
C ALA A 6 -6.89 -1.21 -11.55
N GLY A 7 -7.36 -1.61 -10.37
CA GLY A 7 -8.70 -1.29 -9.89
C GLY A 7 -8.87 -1.40 -8.38
N GLY A 8 -10.09 -1.15 -7.92
CA GLY A 8 -10.41 -1.12 -6.50
C GLY A 8 -11.68 -1.88 -6.16
N ALA A 9 -11.66 -2.63 -5.05
CA ALA A 9 -12.89 -3.02 -4.37
C ALA A 9 -13.19 -1.99 -3.29
N LEU A 10 -14.22 -1.18 -3.55
CA LEU A 10 -14.63 -0.10 -2.66
C LEU A 10 -15.40 -0.67 -1.48
N TRP A 11 -15.22 -0.10 -0.30
CA TRP A 11 -15.99 -0.50 0.86
C TRP A 11 -16.33 0.66 1.79
N ARG A 12 -17.44 0.49 2.50
CA ARG A 12 -17.85 1.34 3.62
C ARG A 12 -18.53 0.50 4.69
N THR A 13 -18.55 1.00 5.92
CA THR A 13 -19.33 0.39 7.00
C THR A 13 -20.82 0.64 6.75
N ALA A 14 -21.59 -0.42 6.72
CA ALA A 14 -23.05 -0.37 6.61
C ALA A 14 -23.69 0.05 7.95
N GLY A 15 -24.95 0.49 7.91
CA GLY A 15 -25.66 0.95 9.12
C GLY A 15 -25.84 -0.11 10.20
N ASP A 16 -25.75 -1.39 9.84
CA ASP A 16 -25.81 -2.55 10.75
C ASP A 16 -24.43 -3.01 11.26
N GLY A 17 -23.36 -2.28 10.91
CA GLY A 17 -21.98 -2.63 11.24
C GLY A 17 -21.33 -3.62 10.27
N GLY A 18 -22.06 -4.08 9.25
CA GLY A 18 -21.53 -4.87 8.15
C GLY A 18 -20.69 -4.05 7.17
N ILE A 19 -20.34 -4.66 6.04
CA ILE A 19 -19.62 -3.99 4.95
C ILE A 19 -20.46 -4.03 3.69
N GLU A 20 -20.59 -2.86 3.07
CA GLU A 20 -21.10 -2.72 1.71
C GLU A 20 -19.94 -2.46 0.75
N THR A 21 -20.10 -2.94 -0.48
CA THR A 21 -19.18 -2.70 -1.60
C THR A 21 -19.91 -2.08 -2.77
N ALA A 22 -19.19 -1.32 -3.59
CA ALA A 22 -19.73 -0.73 -4.81
C ALA A 22 -19.34 -1.57 -6.03
N VAL A 23 -20.32 -1.79 -6.91
CA VAL A 23 -20.12 -2.35 -8.26
C VAL A 23 -20.68 -1.38 -9.29
N VAL A 24 -20.05 -1.34 -10.46
CA VAL A 24 -20.38 -0.42 -11.55
C VAL A 24 -20.93 -1.18 -12.74
N HIS A 25 -21.93 -0.61 -13.40
CA HIS A 25 -22.45 -1.07 -14.69
C HIS A 25 -21.77 -0.32 -15.83
N ARG A 26 -21.40 -1.04 -16.90
CA ARG A 26 -20.73 -0.46 -18.07
C ARG A 26 -21.56 -0.69 -19.33
N PRO A 27 -22.22 0.35 -19.89
CA PRO A 27 -23.11 0.21 -21.06
C PRO A 27 -22.45 -0.40 -22.29
N ARG A 28 -21.15 -0.14 -22.47
CA ARG A 28 -20.37 -0.66 -23.61
C ARG A 28 -20.33 -2.18 -23.65
N TYR A 29 -20.37 -2.84 -22.50
CA TYR A 29 -20.25 -4.29 -22.35
C TYR A 29 -21.52 -4.94 -21.80
N ASP A 30 -22.48 -4.14 -21.32
CA ASP A 30 -23.69 -4.58 -20.61
C ASP A 30 -23.33 -5.52 -19.46
N ASP A 31 -22.34 -5.11 -18.65
CA ASP A 31 -21.80 -5.91 -17.55
C ASP A 31 -21.65 -5.15 -16.23
N TRP A 32 -21.64 -5.92 -15.15
CA TRP A 32 -21.38 -5.43 -13.79
C TRP A 32 -20.00 -5.88 -13.35
N SER A 33 -19.18 -4.94 -12.89
CA SER A 33 -17.81 -5.24 -12.47
C SER A 33 -17.33 -4.32 -11.34
N LEU A 34 -16.14 -4.61 -10.84
CA LEU A 34 -15.40 -3.66 -9.98
C LEU A 34 -14.73 -2.58 -10.84
N PRO A 35 -14.62 -1.35 -10.31
CA PRO A 35 -14.01 -0.25 -11.04
C PRO A 35 -12.53 -0.49 -11.30
N LYS A 36 -12.10 -0.29 -12.56
CA LYS A 36 -10.73 -0.58 -13.03
C LYS A 36 -10.47 -0.05 -14.44
N GLY A 37 -9.23 0.33 -14.71
CA GLY A 37 -8.81 0.69 -16.07
C GLY A 37 -7.35 0.45 -16.35
N LYS A 38 -6.92 0.85 -17.55
CA LYS A 38 -5.58 0.57 -18.08
C LYS A 38 -4.57 1.50 -17.42
N LEU A 39 -3.36 1.00 -17.17
CA LEU A 39 -2.28 1.87 -16.70
C LEU A 39 -1.93 2.93 -17.74
N GLY A 40 -1.77 4.18 -17.29
CA GLY A 40 -1.14 5.23 -18.06
C GLY A 40 0.35 4.96 -18.31
N ALA A 41 0.93 5.68 -19.27
CA ALA A 41 2.35 5.57 -19.58
C ALA A 41 3.19 6.01 -18.36
N GLY A 42 4.00 5.09 -17.84
CA GLY A 42 4.81 5.38 -16.65
C GLY A 42 3.99 5.57 -15.37
N GLU A 43 2.82 4.92 -15.27
CA GLU A 43 1.97 4.97 -14.08
C GLU A 43 2.18 3.72 -13.20
N HIS A 44 2.28 3.91 -11.88
CA HIS A 44 2.33 2.80 -10.94
C HIS A 44 0.92 2.21 -10.73
N PRO A 45 0.75 0.88 -10.66
CA PRO A 45 -0.56 0.23 -10.51
C PRO A 45 -1.47 0.79 -9.40
N LEU A 46 -0.94 1.08 -8.20
CA LEU A 46 -1.74 1.67 -7.12
C LEU A 46 -2.29 3.06 -7.49
N ILE A 47 -1.50 3.88 -8.20
CA ILE A 47 -1.92 5.22 -8.62
C ILE A 47 -3.03 5.09 -9.66
N ALA A 48 -2.84 4.21 -10.64
CA ALA A 48 -3.85 3.88 -11.62
C ALA A 48 -5.13 3.40 -10.94
N ALA A 49 -5.05 2.49 -9.97
CA ALA A 49 -6.22 1.97 -9.27
C ALA A 49 -7.05 3.09 -8.61
N VAL A 50 -6.39 4.03 -7.92
CA VAL A 50 -7.09 5.15 -7.28
C VAL A 50 -7.68 6.11 -8.31
N ARG A 51 -6.91 6.46 -9.35
CA ARG A 51 -7.39 7.33 -10.44
C ARG A 51 -8.62 6.75 -11.11
N GLU A 52 -8.56 5.49 -11.53
CA GLU A 52 -9.66 4.80 -12.22
C GLU A 52 -10.92 4.71 -11.34
N VAL A 53 -10.75 4.43 -10.05
CA VAL A 53 -11.85 4.47 -9.08
C VAL A 53 -12.50 5.85 -9.04
N VAL A 54 -11.70 6.92 -8.93
CA VAL A 54 -12.22 8.29 -8.88
C VAL A 54 -12.91 8.67 -10.19
N GLU A 55 -12.32 8.33 -11.33
CA GLU A 55 -12.87 8.61 -12.67
C GLU A 55 -14.19 7.87 -12.92
N GLU A 56 -14.26 6.57 -12.63
CA GLU A 56 -15.45 5.77 -12.89
C GLU A 56 -16.57 6.00 -11.86
N THR A 57 -16.24 6.36 -10.61
CA THR A 57 -17.23 6.40 -9.52
C THR A 57 -17.46 7.77 -8.90
N GLY A 58 -16.59 8.75 -9.10
CA GLY A 58 -16.65 10.05 -8.43
C GLY A 58 -16.42 10.00 -6.91
N LEU A 59 -16.01 8.85 -6.36
CA LEU A 59 -15.83 8.63 -4.93
C LEU A 59 -14.39 8.92 -4.49
N ASP A 60 -14.25 9.62 -3.36
CA ASP A 60 -12.97 9.82 -2.70
C ASP A 60 -12.62 8.60 -1.85
N VAL A 61 -11.39 8.12 -1.97
CA VAL A 61 -10.97 6.85 -1.36
C VAL A 61 -9.64 6.92 -0.64
N ILE A 62 -9.50 6.10 0.40
CA ILE A 62 -8.24 5.75 1.04
C ILE A 62 -7.83 4.35 0.60
N ALA A 63 -6.61 4.21 0.12
CA ALA A 63 -6.03 2.93 -0.27
C ALA A 63 -5.77 2.05 0.96
N GLY A 64 -6.21 0.81 0.87
CA GLY A 64 -5.95 -0.26 1.84
C GLY A 64 -4.88 -1.23 1.34
N ARG A 65 -4.97 -2.48 1.81
CA ARG A 65 -4.09 -3.56 1.36
C ARG A 65 -4.32 -3.91 -0.11
N ARG A 66 -3.29 -4.46 -0.75
CA ARG A 66 -3.42 -5.08 -2.06
C ARG A 66 -4.31 -6.32 -1.96
N SER A 67 -5.17 -6.50 -2.95
CA SER A 67 -6.04 -7.66 -3.10
C SER A 67 -5.45 -8.64 -4.12
N VAL A 68 -6.26 -9.60 -4.57
CA VAL A 68 -5.84 -10.60 -5.56
C VAL A 68 -5.51 -9.94 -6.91
N ARG A 69 -4.52 -10.50 -7.60
CA ARG A 69 -4.25 -10.22 -9.01
C ARG A 69 -5.03 -11.19 -9.87
N THR A 70 -5.65 -10.69 -10.94
CA THR A 70 -6.39 -11.51 -11.89
C THR A 70 -5.75 -11.43 -13.27
N GLU A 71 -5.71 -12.55 -13.99
CA GLU A 71 -5.18 -12.63 -15.36
C GLU A 71 -6.17 -13.37 -16.26
N TYR A 72 -6.49 -12.79 -17.41
CA TYR A 72 -7.43 -13.36 -18.38
C TYR A 72 -7.13 -12.85 -19.80
N GLU A 73 -7.56 -13.60 -20.82
CA GLU A 73 -7.33 -13.25 -22.22
C GLU A 73 -8.32 -12.19 -22.74
N VAL A 74 -7.82 -11.22 -23.49
CA VAL A 74 -8.61 -10.26 -24.28
C VAL A 74 -8.10 -10.21 -25.72
N ALA A 75 -8.80 -9.50 -26.61
CA ALA A 75 -8.43 -9.43 -28.03
C ALA A 75 -7.00 -8.90 -28.26
N GLU A 76 -6.52 -8.01 -27.39
CA GLU A 76 -5.16 -7.44 -27.44
C GLU A 76 -4.08 -8.35 -26.82
N GLY A 77 -4.46 -9.50 -26.24
CA GLY A 77 -3.60 -10.46 -25.56
C GLY A 77 -3.94 -10.65 -24.08
N PRO A 78 -3.04 -11.24 -23.27
CA PRO A 78 -3.30 -11.45 -21.84
C PRO A 78 -3.42 -10.10 -21.13
N LYS A 79 -4.52 -9.93 -20.38
CA LYS A 79 -4.76 -8.80 -19.50
C LYS A 79 -4.53 -9.20 -18.06
N ARG A 80 -3.78 -8.36 -17.34
CA ARG A 80 -3.50 -8.50 -15.91
C ARG A 80 -4.05 -7.30 -15.16
N VAL A 81 -4.80 -7.55 -14.09
CA VAL A 81 -5.38 -6.52 -13.23
C VAL A 81 -4.87 -6.71 -11.80
N ASP A 82 -4.24 -5.67 -11.25
CA ASP A 82 -3.86 -5.60 -9.85
C ASP A 82 -4.94 -4.81 -9.07
N TYR A 83 -5.50 -5.37 -8.00
CA TYR A 83 -6.57 -4.73 -7.22
C TYR A 83 -6.09 -4.28 -5.83
N TRP A 84 -6.73 -3.24 -5.29
CA TRP A 84 -6.63 -2.81 -3.90
C TRP A 84 -8.00 -2.76 -3.23
N LEU A 85 -8.03 -2.98 -1.92
CA LEU A 85 -9.21 -2.67 -1.13
C LEU A 85 -9.18 -1.18 -0.80
N MET A 86 -10.30 -0.48 -0.94
CA MET A 86 -10.32 0.98 -0.78
C MET A 86 -11.52 1.42 0.04
N ARG A 87 -11.27 2.16 1.12
CA ARG A 87 -12.36 2.72 1.93
C ARG A 87 -12.83 4.03 1.32
N VAL A 88 -14.14 4.16 1.15
CA VAL A 88 -14.76 5.42 0.70
C VAL A 88 -14.81 6.41 1.86
N VAL A 89 -14.37 7.63 1.61
CA VAL A 89 -14.32 8.73 2.60
C VAL A 89 -15.07 9.98 2.17
N GLY A 90 -15.53 10.03 0.92
CA GLY A 90 -16.23 11.17 0.36
C GLY A 90 -16.63 10.92 -1.10
N GLY A 91 -16.99 12.01 -1.78
CA GLY A 91 -17.44 11.98 -3.16
C GLY A 91 -18.87 11.47 -3.34
N GLU A 92 -19.38 11.63 -4.57
CA GLU A 92 -20.71 11.23 -4.98
C GLU A 92 -20.68 10.70 -6.41
N PHE A 93 -21.43 9.64 -6.67
CA PHE A 93 -21.50 9.05 -8.00
C PHE A 93 -22.21 9.97 -8.98
N SER A 94 -21.58 10.15 -10.13
CA SER A 94 -22.15 10.81 -11.30
C SER A 94 -21.94 9.90 -12.50
N ALA A 95 -23.03 9.57 -13.21
CA ALA A 95 -22.94 8.82 -14.45
C ALA A 95 -22.01 9.53 -15.45
N ASN A 96 -21.20 8.75 -16.16
CA ASN A 96 -20.21 9.22 -17.13
C ASN A 96 -20.22 8.32 -18.38
N ASP A 97 -19.31 8.58 -19.32
CA ASP A 97 -19.26 7.86 -20.60
C ASP A 97 -18.91 6.37 -20.46
N GLU A 98 -18.30 5.96 -19.33
CA GLU A 98 -17.88 4.59 -19.07
C GLU A 98 -18.84 3.83 -18.14
N VAL A 99 -19.39 4.52 -17.15
CA VAL A 99 -20.26 3.97 -16.10
C VAL A 99 -21.55 4.78 -15.99
N ASP A 100 -22.69 4.13 -16.21
CA ASP A 100 -24.02 4.74 -16.10
C ASP A 100 -24.72 4.46 -14.76
N GLU A 101 -24.33 3.40 -14.06
CA GLU A 101 -24.92 3.00 -12.79
C GLU A 101 -23.87 2.50 -11.78
N LEU A 102 -24.02 2.90 -10.51
CA LEU A 102 -23.28 2.37 -9.37
C LEU A 102 -24.26 1.83 -8.32
N ARG A 103 -24.00 0.61 -7.82
CA ARG A 103 -24.80 0.00 -6.75
C ARG A 103 -23.94 -0.33 -5.54
N TRP A 104 -24.41 0.12 -4.38
CA TRP A 104 -23.95 -0.36 -3.08
C TRP A 104 -24.70 -1.63 -2.70
N LEU A 105 -23.96 -2.69 -2.39
CA LEU A 105 -24.51 -4.01 -2.11
C LEU A 105 -23.76 -4.67 -0.95
N SER A 106 -24.42 -5.63 -0.30
CA SER A 106 -23.71 -6.61 0.53
C SER A 106 -22.71 -7.38 -0.32
N LEU A 107 -21.69 -7.98 0.32
CA LEU A 107 -20.70 -8.78 -0.41
C LEU A 107 -21.34 -9.94 -1.19
N ASP A 108 -22.34 -10.62 -0.61
CA ASP A 108 -23.07 -11.70 -1.28
C ASP A 108 -23.89 -11.17 -2.47
N GLY A 109 -24.53 -10.01 -2.32
CA GLY A 109 -25.29 -9.36 -3.40
C GLY A 109 -24.39 -8.93 -4.55
N ALA A 110 -23.25 -8.31 -4.25
CA ALA A 110 -22.24 -7.94 -5.23
C ALA A 110 -21.67 -9.18 -5.93
N ALA A 111 -21.34 -10.23 -5.16
CA ALA A 111 -20.81 -11.47 -5.69
C ALA A 111 -21.82 -12.22 -6.54
N ALA A 112 -23.14 -12.01 -6.36
CA ALA A 112 -24.18 -12.54 -7.25
C ALA A 112 -24.36 -11.68 -8.51
N LEU A 113 -24.18 -10.35 -8.41
CA LEU A 113 -24.44 -9.41 -9.50
C LEU A 113 -23.29 -9.31 -10.51
N VAL A 114 -22.03 -9.31 -10.07
CA VAL A 114 -20.89 -9.14 -10.99
C VAL A 114 -20.89 -10.21 -12.09
N SER A 115 -20.54 -9.80 -13.30
CA SER A 115 -20.60 -10.67 -14.48
C SER A 115 -19.43 -11.64 -14.55
N HIS A 116 -18.27 -11.26 -14.01
CA HIS A 116 -17.01 -11.98 -14.21
C HIS A 116 -16.49 -12.65 -12.93
N GLU A 117 -15.97 -13.88 -13.07
CA GLU A 117 -15.35 -14.62 -11.97
C GLU A 117 -14.17 -13.88 -11.31
N PRO A 118 -13.25 -13.24 -12.05
CA PRO A 118 -12.18 -12.41 -11.47
C PRO A 118 -12.66 -11.42 -10.40
N ASP A 119 -13.77 -10.73 -10.61
CA ASP A 119 -14.30 -9.76 -9.65
C ASP A 119 -14.83 -10.45 -8.38
N ARG A 120 -15.41 -11.66 -8.49
CA ARG A 120 -15.85 -12.45 -7.33
C ARG A 120 -14.68 -12.83 -6.43
N ALA A 121 -13.50 -13.11 -6.99
CA ALA A 121 -12.31 -13.43 -6.20
C ALA A 121 -11.84 -12.22 -5.36
N VAL A 122 -11.91 -11.01 -5.91
CA VAL A 122 -11.61 -9.77 -5.19
C VAL A 122 -12.63 -9.50 -4.09
N LEU A 123 -13.92 -9.72 -4.36
CA LEU A 123 -15.00 -9.60 -3.36
C LEU A 123 -14.84 -10.60 -2.22
N ALA A 124 -14.46 -11.84 -2.52
CA ALA A 124 -14.16 -12.85 -1.51
C ALA A 124 -12.97 -12.43 -0.64
N ASP A 125 -11.92 -11.84 -1.23
CA ASP A 125 -10.81 -11.27 -0.46
C ASP A 125 -11.25 -10.11 0.45
N LEU A 126 -12.07 -9.18 -0.07
CA LEU A 126 -12.64 -8.09 0.73
C LEU A 126 -13.43 -8.61 1.95
N GLY A 127 -14.08 -9.76 1.84
CA GLY A 127 -14.82 -10.41 2.92
C GLY A 127 -13.97 -11.02 4.04
N ARG A 128 -12.66 -11.20 3.86
CA ARG A 128 -11.80 -11.83 4.88
C ARG A 128 -11.68 -10.95 6.14
N SER A 129 -12.15 -11.47 7.27
CA SER A 129 -12.10 -10.80 8.58
C SER A 129 -10.78 -11.01 9.32
N GLY A 130 -10.06 -12.10 9.06
CA GLY A 130 -8.79 -12.43 9.71
C GLY A 130 -7.58 -11.62 9.22
N VAL A 131 -7.78 -10.68 8.31
CA VAL A 131 -6.72 -9.79 7.80
C VAL A 131 -7.33 -8.40 7.62
N PRO A 132 -6.74 -7.33 8.17
CA PRO A 132 -7.32 -6.00 8.06
C PRO A 132 -7.31 -5.49 6.61
N ARG A 133 -8.29 -4.66 6.29
CA ARG A 133 -8.48 -4.07 4.96
C ARG A 133 -7.52 -2.91 4.70
N GLU A 134 -7.02 -2.28 5.75
CA GLU A 134 -6.12 -1.14 5.69
C GLU A 134 -4.83 -1.45 6.45
N PRO A 135 -3.69 -0.89 6.01
CA PRO A 135 -2.50 -0.90 6.85
C PRO A 135 -2.72 -0.03 8.09
N SER A 136 -1.87 -0.23 9.10
CA SER A 136 -1.71 0.68 10.24
C SER A 136 -0.29 1.27 10.29
N LEU A 137 0.65 0.63 9.59
CA LEU A 137 2.05 1.00 9.55
C LEU A 137 2.59 0.98 8.11
N LEU A 138 3.22 2.07 7.69
CA LEU A 138 4.03 2.16 6.48
C LEU A 138 5.50 2.23 6.88
N LEU A 139 6.21 1.12 6.78
CA LEU A 139 7.62 1.03 7.15
C LEU A 139 8.50 1.32 5.92
N VAL A 140 9.12 2.50 5.92
CA VAL A 140 9.86 3.05 4.79
C VAL A 140 11.36 2.88 5.01
N ARG A 141 12.08 2.29 4.06
CA ARG A 141 13.56 2.37 4.05
C ARG A 141 13.98 3.72 3.50
N HIS A 142 14.89 4.39 4.20
CA HIS A 142 15.45 5.65 3.71
C HIS A 142 15.94 5.59 2.24
N GLY A 143 15.88 6.72 1.57
CA GLY A 143 16.35 6.89 0.19
C GLY A 143 17.87 6.74 0.04
N ARG A 144 18.35 6.80 -1.19
CA ARG A 144 19.79 6.71 -1.47
C ARG A 144 20.57 7.90 -0.89
N ALA A 145 21.67 7.61 -0.21
CA ALA A 145 22.47 8.60 0.54
C ALA A 145 23.97 8.55 0.16
N GLY A 146 24.29 8.30 -1.11
CA GLY A 146 25.69 8.11 -1.55
C GLY A 146 26.38 6.88 -0.93
N ASN A 147 27.71 6.87 -0.98
CA ASN A 147 28.56 5.87 -0.34
C ASN A 147 29.15 6.42 0.96
N LYS A 148 29.35 5.54 1.94
CA LYS A 148 29.96 5.89 3.22
C LYS A 148 31.42 6.32 3.09
N SER A 149 32.17 5.74 2.13
CA SER A 149 33.58 6.08 1.86
C SER A 149 33.79 7.51 1.39
N ASP A 150 32.77 8.10 0.75
CA ASP A 150 32.86 9.40 0.10
C ASP A 150 32.36 10.53 1.02
N TRP A 151 32.01 10.19 2.27
CA TRP A 151 31.52 11.10 3.29
C TRP A 151 32.56 11.30 4.38
N HIS A 152 32.87 12.55 4.70
CA HIS A 152 33.92 12.91 5.64
C HIS A 152 33.41 13.29 7.04
N GLY A 153 32.09 13.34 7.25
CA GLY A 153 31.45 13.61 8.54
C GLY A 153 31.04 12.34 9.30
N ALA A 154 30.30 12.51 10.40
CA ALA A 154 29.68 11.38 11.10
C ALA A 154 28.67 10.69 10.17
N ASP A 155 28.66 9.36 10.11
CA ASP A 155 27.78 8.61 9.19
C ASP A 155 26.29 8.82 9.51
N ASP A 156 25.97 9.17 10.75
CA ASP A 156 24.62 9.52 11.20
C ASP A 156 24.10 10.80 10.56
N GLU A 157 25.00 11.71 10.19
CA GLU A 157 24.71 13.01 9.59
C GLU A 157 24.65 12.95 8.06
N ARG A 158 24.96 11.79 7.45
CA ARG A 158 25.05 11.67 5.99
C ARG A 158 23.68 11.88 5.32
N PRO A 159 23.56 12.85 4.41
CA PRO A 159 22.29 13.21 3.78
C PRO A 159 21.95 12.32 2.58
N LEU A 160 20.74 12.48 2.06
CA LEU A 160 20.31 11.92 0.78
C LEU A 160 21.12 12.50 -0.37
N ASP A 161 21.41 11.65 -1.35
CA ASP A 161 21.94 12.10 -2.64
C ASP A 161 20.82 12.57 -3.58
N SER A 162 21.17 12.99 -4.80
CA SER A 162 20.18 13.50 -5.75
C SER A 162 19.12 12.45 -6.14
N LYS A 163 19.46 11.16 -6.14
CA LYS A 163 18.50 10.07 -6.37
C LYS A 163 17.64 9.87 -5.14
N GLY A 164 18.22 9.88 -3.94
CA GLY A 164 17.47 9.80 -2.68
C GLY A 164 16.42 10.89 -2.55
N ARG A 165 16.77 12.14 -2.88
CA ARG A 165 15.79 13.24 -2.86
C ARG A 165 14.65 13.08 -3.86
N ARG A 166 14.88 12.43 -5.02
CA ARG A 166 13.81 12.07 -5.95
C ARG A 166 12.91 10.97 -5.38
N GLN A 167 13.49 9.98 -4.71
CA GLN A 167 12.73 8.93 -4.02
C GLN A 167 11.86 9.53 -2.90
N ALA A 168 12.39 10.46 -2.11
CA ALA A 168 11.64 11.16 -1.06
C ALA A 168 10.41 11.90 -1.61
N ARG A 169 10.58 12.64 -2.71
CA ARG A 169 9.46 13.31 -3.41
C ARG A 169 8.43 12.31 -3.92
N ARG A 170 8.88 11.20 -4.51
CA ARG A 170 7.98 10.15 -5.00
C ARG A 170 7.16 9.53 -3.87
N LEU A 171 7.76 9.31 -2.70
CA LEU A 171 7.03 8.85 -1.52
C LEU A 171 6.00 9.89 -1.06
N ALA A 172 6.35 11.18 -1.09
CA ALA A 172 5.43 12.27 -0.75
C ALA A 172 4.22 12.38 -1.71
N GLU A 173 4.38 11.97 -2.98
CA GLU A 173 3.28 11.92 -3.95
C GLU A 173 2.33 10.73 -3.70
N VAL A 174 2.84 9.59 -3.24
CA VAL A 174 2.09 8.32 -3.24
C VAL A 174 1.59 7.91 -1.86
N LEU A 175 2.37 8.12 -0.80
CA LEU A 175 1.97 7.72 0.55
C LEU A 175 0.72 8.45 1.09
N PRO A 176 0.35 9.68 0.65
CA PRO A 176 -0.94 10.27 1.01
C PRO A 176 -2.16 9.44 0.63
N LEU A 177 -2.05 8.54 -0.37
CA LEU A 177 -3.15 7.64 -0.76
C LEU A 177 -3.58 6.71 0.38
N PHE A 178 -2.70 6.45 1.36
CA PHE A 178 -3.00 5.66 2.55
C PHE A 178 -3.48 6.51 3.74
N ALA A 179 -3.63 7.83 3.56
CA ALA A 179 -4.01 8.79 4.59
C ALA A 179 -3.24 8.66 5.94
N PRO A 180 -1.90 8.74 5.93
CA PRO A 180 -1.12 8.71 7.14
C PRO A 180 -1.41 9.91 8.05
N THR A 181 -1.46 9.63 9.35
CA THR A 181 -1.80 10.58 10.42
C THR A 181 -0.61 10.92 11.31
N ALA A 182 0.50 10.21 11.16
CA ALA A 182 1.73 10.43 11.88
C ALA A 182 2.95 10.03 11.02
N VAL A 183 4.06 10.74 11.19
CA VAL A 183 5.33 10.47 10.52
C VAL A 183 6.44 10.41 11.56
N LEU A 184 7.08 9.25 11.64
CA LEU A 184 8.19 8.98 12.55
C LEU A 184 9.45 8.64 11.75
N SER A 185 10.61 8.83 12.36
CA SER A 185 11.88 8.52 11.72
C SER A 185 12.95 8.08 12.71
N ALA A 186 13.77 7.11 12.30
CA ALA A 186 15.06 6.86 12.94
C ALA A 186 15.94 8.13 12.87
N ARG A 187 16.85 8.31 13.84
CA ARG A 187 17.54 9.59 14.04
C ARG A 187 18.53 9.99 12.94
N ARG A 188 18.90 9.08 12.05
CA ARG A 188 19.88 9.33 10.97
C ARG A 188 19.32 10.38 10.00
N THR A 189 20.13 11.36 9.58
CA THR A 189 19.73 12.46 8.67
C THR A 189 19.02 11.96 7.42
N ARG A 190 19.61 10.97 6.73
CA ARG A 190 19.00 10.31 5.55
C ARG A 190 17.59 9.75 5.80
N CYS A 191 17.25 9.30 7.02
CA CYS A 191 15.92 8.80 7.32
C CYS A 191 14.94 9.97 7.43
N ARG A 192 15.29 11.03 8.19
CA ARG A 192 14.46 12.25 8.29
C ARG A 192 14.23 12.88 6.93
N GLU A 193 15.28 13.15 6.16
CA GLU A 193 15.19 13.73 4.82
C GLU A 193 14.35 12.90 3.83
N THR A 194 14.18 11.59 4.08
CA THR A 194 13.34 10.73 3.23
C THR A 194 11.85 11.02 3.40
N VAL A 195 11.42 11.36 4.62
CA VAL A 195 10.00 11.56 4.96
C VAL A 195 9.62 13.02 5.21
N GLU A 196 10.60 13.92 5.29
CA GLU A 196 10.38 15.36 5.39
C GLU A 196 9.42 15.90 4.30
N PRO A 197 9.59 15.61 2.99
CA PRO A 197 8.65 16.10 1.98
C PRO A 197 7.22 15.60 2.17
N LEU A 198 7.05 14.38 2.70
CA LEU A 198 5.73 13.83 3.02
C LEU A 198 5.12 14.55 4.22
N ALA A 199 5.90 14.74 5.28
CA ALA A 199 5.45 15.43 6.49
C ALA A 199 5.03 16.88 6.17
N GLU A 200 5.82 17.58 5.36
CA GLU A 200 5.49 18.92 4.85
C GLU A 200 4.18 18.92 4.05
N HIS A 201 4.00 17.97 3.12
CA HIS A 201 2.80 17.86 2.30
C HIS A 201 1.53 17.64 3.15
N LEU A 202 1.64 16.90 4.24
CA LEU A 202 0.54 16.56 5.14
C LEU A 202 0.34 17.56 6.30
N GLY A 203 1.25 18.54 6.45
CA GLY A 203 1.25 19.45 7.60
C GLY A 203 1.55 18.74 8.93
N LEU A 204 2.32 17.65 8.90
CA LEU A 204 2.71 16.86 10.07
C LEU A 204 4.16 17.16 10.48
N ALA A 205 4.49 16.90 11.75
CA ALA A 205 5.87 16.88 12.21
C ALA A 205 6.52 15.50 11.97
N VAL A 206 7.84 15.46 11.83
CA VAL A 206 8.61 14.21 11.86
C VAL A 206 9.07 13.95 13.29
N GLU A 207 8.45 12.96 13.93
CA GLU A 207 8.77 12.55 15.30
C GLU A 207 9.92 11.52 15.35
N ASP A 208 10.62 11.50 16.48
CA ASP A 208 11.74 10.58 16.69
C ASP A 208 11.25 9.17 17.02
N CYS A 209 11.78 8.18 16.32
CA CYS A 209 11.64 6.76 16.67
C CYS A 209 13.01 6.09 16.66
N PRO A 210 13.85 6.34 17.69
CA PRO A 210 15.19 5.79 17.77
C PRO A 210 15.21 4.27 17.85
N GLU A 211 14.19 3.64 18.42
CA GLU A 211 14.09 2.17 18.59
C GLU A 211 14.06 1.41 17.26
N LEU A 212 13.73 2.10 16.17
CA LEU A 212 13.76 1.56 14.81
C LEU A 212 14.98 2.04 14.00
N GLY A 213 15.99 2.60 14.66
CA GLY A 213 17.35 2.74 14.12
C GLY A 213 18.08 1.40 14.08
N GLU A 214 19.05 1.24 13.18
CA GLU A 214 19.72 -0.05 12.97
C GLU A 214 20.53 -0.50 14.19
N GLU A 215 21.33 0.42 14.73
CA GLU A 215 22.17 0.17 15.90
C GLU A 215 21.32 0.00 17.17
N GLU A 216 20.30 0.82 17.34
CA GLU A 216 19.38 0.77 18.47
C GLU A 216 18.54 -0.51 18.48
N PHE A 217 18.00 -0.91 17.32
CA PHE A 217 17.26 -2.17 17.18
C PHE A 217 18.17 -3.37 17.42
N ALA A 218 19.42 -3.34 16.93
CA ALA A 218 20.37 -4.42 17.18
C ALA A 218 20.74 -4.55 18.68
N ALA A 219 20.79 -3.43 19.41
CA ALA A 219 21.09 -3.41 20.83
C ALA A 219 19.91 -3.89 21.70
N ASP A 220 18.68 -3.49 21.36
CA ASP A 220 17.45 -3.91 22.05
C ASP A 220 16.31 -4.19 21.05
N PRO A 221 16.29 -5.39 20.44
CA PRO A 221 15.22 -5.77 19.52
C PRO A 221 13.83 -5.78 20.18
N GLN A 222 13.74 -6.03 21.49
CA GLN A 222 12.46 -6.10 22.18
C GLN A 222 11.82 -4.71 22.29
N ALA A 223 12.60 -3.67 22.56
CA ALA A 223 12.11 -2.29 22.53
C ALA A 223 11.57 -1.90 21.14
N GLY A 224 12.32 -2.22 20.08
CA GLY A 224 11.89 -1.96 18.71
C GLY A 224 10.60 -2.71 18.33
N LEU A 225 10.50 -3.99 18.70
CA LEU A 225 9.29 -4.79 18.45
C LEU A 225 8.10 -4.28 19.24
N ALA A 226 8.28 -3.85 20.49
CA ALA A 226 7.21 -3.25 21.29
C ALA A 226 6.65 -1.96 20.66
N VAL A 227 7.50 -1.16 19.98
CA VAL A 227 7.04 -0.02 19.19
C VAL A 227 6.18 -0.48 18.02
N VAL A 228 6.64 -1.46 17.25
CA VAL A 228 5.93 -1.96 16.07
C VAL A 228 4.59 -2.60 16.45
N GLU A 229 4.55 -3.40 17.51
CA GLU A 229 3.31 -4.00 18.03
C GLU A 229 2.30 -2.93 18.47
N ARG A 230 2.76 -1.86 19.11
CA ARG A 230 1.90 -0.71 19.48
C ARG A 230 1.35 0.03 18.26
N LEU A 231 2.13 0.14 17.18
CA LEU A 231 1.69 0.78 15.94
C LEU A 231 0.71 -0.09 15.16
N LEU A 232 0.84 -1.42 15.26
CA LEU A 232 -0.03 -2.39 14.63
C LEU A 232 -1.31 -2.70 15.45
N ALA A 233 -1.32 -2.38 16.74
CA ALA A 233 -2.44 -2.63 17.62
C ALA A 233 -3.75 -1.97 17.10
N PRO A 234 -4.89 -2.68 17.13
CA PRO A 234 -6.18 -2.13 16.69
C PRO A 234 -6.53 -0.83 17.42
N ARG A 235 -7.08 0.14 16.69
CA ARG A 235 -7.55 1.42 17.23
C ARG A 235 -9.00 1.65 16.86
N GLY A 236 -9.68 2.52 17.63
CA GLY A 236 -11.08 2.86 17.40
C GLY A 236 -11.33 3.58 16.07
N GLU A 237 -10.33 4.31 15.58
CA GLU A 237 -10.34 4.94 14.26
C GLU A 237 -9.11 4.48 13.47
N PRO A 238 -9.22 4.28 12.14
CA PRO A 238 -8.07 3.95 11.31
C PRO A 238 -7.00 5.03 11.39
N CYS A 239 -5.79 4.64 11.81
CA CYS A 239 -4.63 5.52 11.79
C CYS A 239 -3.47 4.83 11.10
N VAL A 240 -2.99 5.41 10.02
CA VAL A 240 -1.77 4.95 9.35
C VAL A 240 -0.60 5.76 9.88
N THR A 241 0.46 5.07 10.31
CA THR A 241 1.71 5.70 10.77
C THR A 241 2.82 5.38 9.77
N VAL A 242 3.52 6.40 9.29
CA VAL A 242 4.74 6.22 8.48
C VAL A 242 5.94 6.18 9.41
N VAL A 243 6.82 5.20 9.25
CA VAL A 243 8.08 5.13 9.99
C VAL A 243 9.24 4.95 9.02
N CYS A 244 10.15 5.92 8.96
CA CYS A 244 11.39 5.78 8.20
C CYS A 244 12.48 5.08 9.02
N SER A 245 13.10 4.06 8.43
CA SER A 245 14.11 3.20 9.08
C SER A 245 15.20 2.78 8.07
N GLN A 246 16.07 1.87 8.49
CA GLN A 246 17.29 1.44 7.82
C GLN A 246 17.21 0.02 7.27
N GLY A 247 18.21 -0.35 6.46
CA GLY A 247 18.23 -1.61 5.73
C GLY A 247 18.51 -2.84 6.59
N GLY A 248 19.10 -2.70 7.78
CA GLY A 248 19.25 -3.79 8.75
C GLY A 248 18.02 -3.97 9.64
N ALA A 249 17.47 -2.88 10.18
CA ALA A 249 16.32 -2.93 11.09
C ALA A 249 15.04 -3.46 10.41
N ILE A 250 14.72 -3.00 9.20
CA ILE A 250 13.47 -3.35 8.52
C ILE A 250 13.36 -4.87 8.29
N PRO A 251 14.33 -5.57 7.66
CA PRO A 251 14.27 -7.02 7.53
C PRO A 251 14.14 -7.75 8.86
N SER A 252 14.85 -7.31 9.90
CA SER A 252 14.78 -7.93 11.24
C SER A 252 13.38 -7.82 11.84
N VAL A 253 12.75 -6.64 11.78
CA VAL A 253 11.36 -6.45 12.20
C VAL A 253 10.42 -7.40 11.46
N LEU A 254 10.52 -7.43 10.12
CA LEU A 254 9.64 -8.25 9.28
C LEU A 254 9.79 -9.75 9.57
N LEU A 255 11.03 -10.23 9.79
CA LEU A 255 11.30 -11.61 10.19
C LEU A 255 10.69 -11.93 11.56
N SER A 256 10.86 -11.05 12.55
CA SER A 256 10.28 -11.23 13.88
C SER A 256 8.74 -11.24 13.88
N LEU A 257 8.12 -10.48 12.98
CA LEU A 257 6.65 -10.50 12.78
C LEU A 257 6.16 -11.74 12.00
N GLY A 258 7.06 -12.56 11.46
CA GLY A 258 6.70 -13.69 10.62
C GLY A 258 6.14 -13.30 9.25
N VAL A 259 6.48 -12.09 8.75
CA VAL A 259 6.07 -11.63 7.42
C VAL A 259 6.56 -12.60 6.37
N ARG A 260 5.67 -13.00 5.46
CA ARG A 260 6.01 -13.79 4.28
C ARG A 260 6.20 -12.87 3.10
N TRP A 261 7.20 -13.16 2.27
CA TRP A 261 7.45 -12.47 1.02
C TRP A 261 7.65 -13.50 -0.11
N PRO A 262 7.37 -13.14 -1.37
CA PRO A 262 7.78 -13.98 -2.50
C PRO A 262 9.31 -14.07 -2.48
N GLY A 263 9.82 -15.25 -2.17
CA GLY A 263 11.25 -15.50 -2.23
C GLY A 263 11.72 -15.42 -3.68
N VAL A 264 12.72 -14.59 -3.96
CA VAL A 264 13.61 -14.82 -5.11
C VAL A 264 14.59 -15.90 -4.66
N ALA A 265 14.83 -16.92 -5.49
CA ALA A 265 15.79 -17.98 -5.19
C ALA A 265 17.12 -17.38 -4.69
N GLY A 266 17.54 -17.75 -3.47
CA GLY A 266 18.78 -17.27 -2.84
C GLY A 266 18.66 -16.05 -1.92
N ARG A 267 17.46 -15.44 -1.76
CA ARG A 267 17.26 -14.32 -0.83
C ARG A 267 16.68 -14.81 0.50
N LEU A 268 17.50 -14.79 1.55
CA LEU A 268 17.12 -15.24 2.89
C LEU A 268 16.33 -14.20 3.70
N ASP A 269 16.44 -12.92 3.33
CA ASP A 269 15.84 -11.82 4.05
C ASP A 269 14.71 -11.14 3.25
N PRO A 270 13.71 -10.56 3.94
CA PRO A 270 12.70 -9.71 3.34
C PRO A 270 13.33 -8.58 2.51
N PRO A 271 12.79 -8.25 1.33
CA PRO A 271 13.29 -7.14 0.53
C PRO A 271 13.12 -5.81 1.27
N ALA A 272 14.14 -4.97 1.22
CA ALA A 272 14.10 -3.61 1.71
C ALA A 272 14.97 -2.74 0.79
N ALA A 273 14.54 -2.43 -0.43
CA ALA A 273 15.32 -1.55 -1.31
C ALA A 273 15.36 -0.11 -0.75
N LYS A 274 16.40 0.67 -1.04
CA LYS A 274 16.43 2.08 -0.60
C LYS A 274 15.25 2.84 -1.24
N GLY A 275 14.43 3.50 -0.42
CA GLY A 275 13.18 4.13 -0.86
C GLY A 275 11.97 3.20 -0.93
N SER A 276 12.09 1.93 -0.52
CA SER A 276 10.96 0.99 -0.50
C SER A 276 10.06 1.19 0.70
N THR A 277 8.80 0.76 0.57
CA THR A 277 7.80 0.79 1.64
C THR A 277 7.20 -0.59 1.85
N TRP A 278 7.05 -0.99 3.11
CA TRP A 278 6.17 -2.07 3.53
C TRP A 278 4.90 -1.49 4.13
N ALA A 279 3.74 -1.82 3.56
CA ALA A 279 2.44 -1.51 4.16
C ALA A 279 1.99 -2.70 5.00
N LEU A 280 1.94 -2.51 6.32
CA LEU A 280 1.67 -3.54 7.32
C LEU A 280 0.37 -3.22 8.05
N GLY A 281 -0.44 -4.24 8.32
CA GLY A 281 -1.63 -4.12 9.14
C GLY A 281 -1.98 -5.43 9.80
N GLY A 282 -2.54 -5.36 11.01
CA GLY A 282 -3.03 -6.54 11.73
C GLY A 282 -2.09 -6.91 12.85
N ARG A 283 -1.98 -8.20 13.15
CA ARG A 283 -1.14 -8.70 14.26
C ARG A 283 -0.30 -9.88 13.79
N PRO A 284 0.80 -10.22 14.48
CA PRO A 284 1.55 -11.44 14.18
C PRO A 284 0.62 -12.65 14.04
N GLY A 285 0.75 -13.40 12.93
CA GLY A 285 -0.14 -14.52 12.57
C GLY A 285 -1.35 -14.17 11.69
N GLU A 286 -1.80 -12.92 11.71
CA GLU A 286 -2.95 -12.36 10.96
C GLU A 286 -2.54 -11.05 10.27
N LEU A 287 -1.32 -11.02 9.73
CA LEU A 287 -0.67 -9.81 9.23
C LEU A 287 -0.87 -9.66 7.72
N ALA A 288 -1.40 -8.51 7.30
CA ALA A 288 -1.26 -8.02 5.93
C ALA A 288 0.11 -7.36 5.78
N ALA A 289 0.82 -7.67 4.68
CA ALA A 289 2.13 -7.09 4.42
C ALA A 289 2.39 -6.91 2.91
N ASP A 290 2.27 -5.69 2.41
CA ASP A 290 2.50 -5.39 0.99
C ASP A 290 3.83 -4.67 0.79
N TYR A 291 4.66 -5.15 -0.13
CA TYR A 291 5.94 -4.54 -0.46
C TYR A 291 5.85 -3.70 -1.74
N TYR A 292 6.25 -2.44 -1.62
CA TYR A 292 6.38 -1.47 -2.71
C TYR A 292 7.85 -1.07 -2.85
N ARG A 293 8.47 -1.35 -3.98
CA ARG A 293 9.93 -1.18 -4.12
C ARG A 293 10.36 0.28 -4.14
N ASP A 294 9.67 1.09 -4.91
CA ASP A 294 9.99 2.51 -5.18
C ASP A 294 8.79 3.28 -5.75
N PHE A 295 7.63 2.63 -5.89
CA PHE A 295 6.45 3.16 -6.58
C PHE A 295 6.74 3.63 -8.02
N ASP A 296 7.76 3.04 -8.65
CA ASP A 296 8.07 3.24 -10.07
C ASP A 296 7.17 2.35 -10.95
N PRO A 297 6.93 2.72 -12.22
CA PRO A 297 5.90 2.08 -13.06
C PRO A 297 6.19 0.60 -13.38
N ASP A 298 7.47 0.28 -13.47
CA ASP A 298 7.99 -1.04 -13.82
C ASP A 298 8.48 -1.82 -12.58
N SER A 299 8.12 -1.39 -11.37
CA SER A 299 8.56 -2.09 -10.17
C SER A 299 7.92 -3.48 -10.08
N GLU A 300 8.77 -4.51 -10.02
CA GLU A 300 8.35 -5.84 -9.58
C GLU A 300 8.08 -5.79 -8.08
N ASP A 301 6.91 -5.28 -7.72
CA ASP A 301 6.40 -5.34 -6.36
C ASP A 301 6.00 -6.78 -6.02
N GLY A 302 6.57 -7.31 -4.94
CA GLY A 302 6.21 -8.62 -4.42
C GLY A 302 4.86 -8.57 -3.71
N GLY A 303 3.93 -9.46 -4.05
CA GLY A 303 2.68 -9.63 -3.29
C GLY A 303 2.89 -10.52 -2.07
N ALA A 304 2.26 -10.26 -0.93
CA ALA A 304 2.23 -11.23 0.15
C ALA A 304 1.43 -12.48 -0.25
N VAL A 305 1.95 -13.65 0.12
CA VAL A 305 1.21 -14.91 0.13
C VAL A 305 0.38 -14.93 1.42
N GLY A 306 -0.95 -14.95 1.29
CA GLY A 306 -1.87 -15.04 2.44
C GLY A 306 -1.66 -16.33 3.26
N PRO A 307 -2.21 -16.39 4.49
CA PRO A 307 -2.16 -17.59 5.31
C PRO A 307 -2.94 -18.74 4.65
N ARG A 308 -2.50 -19.98 4.90
CA ARG A 308 -3.24 -21.20 4.55
C ARG A 308 -4.44 -21.38 5.47
#